data_AF-A0A1F5ABT7-F1
#
_entry.id   AF-A0A1F5ABT7-F1
#
_cell.length_a   1.000
_cell.length_b   1.000
_cell.length_c   1.000
_cell.angle_alpha   90.00
_cell.angle_beta   90.00
_cell.angle_gamma   90.00
#
_symmetry.space_group_name_H-M   'P 1'
#
loop_
_entity.id
_entity.type
_entity.pdbx_description
1 polymer ?
#
loop_
_entity_poly.entity_id
_entity_poly.type
_entity_poly.pdbx_seq_one_letter_code
_entity_poly.pdbx_strand_id
1 'polypeptide(L)' 'MLTDDLLKRIDEAASEQKMSRSRFIREATEKYIAEHERKKEEQRRREAFASAAQVQDGLRKKAGTWDGTGEIRKWREKAP' A
#
# COMPACT_ATOMS: atom_id res chain seq x y z
N MET A 1 -14.31 -1.71 28.83
CA MET A 1 -14.48 -0.36 29.42
C MET A 1 -13.16 0.38 29.30
N LEU A 2 -13.19 1.70 29.10
CA LEU A 2 -12.00 2.53 29.24
C LEU A 2 -11.60 2.58 30.72
N THR A 3 -10.32 2.44 31.02
CA THR A 3 -9.81 2.59 32.39
C THR A 3 -9.85 4.04 32.82
N ASP A 4 -9.96 4.30 34.12
CA ASP A 4 -9.97 5.67 34.65
C ASP A 4 -8.67 6.42 34.31
N ASP A 5 -7.53 5.72 34.32
CA ASP A 5 -6.24 6.27 33.87
C ASP A 5 -6.30 6.74 32.41
N LEU A 6 -6.89 5.94 31.53
CA LEU A 6 -7.02 6.28 30.13
C LEU A 6 -7.99 7.44 29.93
N LEU A 7 -9.10 7.49 30.67
CA LEU A 7 -10.04 8.62 30.64
C LEU A 7 -9.37 9.92 31.07
N LYS A 8 -8.54 9.87 32.13
CA LYS A 8 -7.78 11.04 32.59
C LYS A 8 -6.82 11.55 31.52
N ARG A 9 -6.08 10.64 30.87
CA ARG A 9 -5.17 10.99 29.76
C ARG A 9 -5.92 11.57 28.55
N ILE A 10 -7.10 11.04 28.24
CA ILE A 10 -7.96 11.59 27.19
C ILE A 10 -8.41 13.01 27.54
N ASP A 11 -8.77 13.26 28.80
CA ASP A 11 -9.17 14.59 29.26
C ASP A 11 -8.04 15.61 29.19
N GLU A 12 -6.85 15.22 29.63
CA GLU A 12 -5.64 16.04 29.55
C GLU A 12 -5.37 16.44 28.09
N ALA A 13 -5.33 15.45 27.18
CA ALA A 13 -5.10 15.69 25.75
C ALA A 13 -6.22 16.52 25.08
N ALA A 14 -7.48 16.31 25.46
CA ALA A 14 -8.60 17.10 24.97
C ALA A 14 -8.51 18.56 25.45
N SER A 15 -8.14 18.76 26.72
CA SER A 15 -7.98 20.09 27.33
C SER A 15 -6.85 20.88 26.69
N GLU A 16 -5.70 20.26 26.45
CA GLU A 16 -4.57 20.85 25.70
C GLU A 16 -4.99 21.38 24.33
N GLN A 17 -5.90 20.66 23.66
CA GLN A 17 -6.43 21.01 22.34
C GLN A 17 -7.69 21.88 22.41
N LYS A 18 -8.11 22.32 23.61
CA LYS A 18 -9.32 23.11 23.85
C LYS A 18 -10.57 22.44 23.26
N MET A 19 -10.66 21.13 23.39
CA MET A 19 -11.76 20.29 22.91
C MET A 19 -12.54 19.67 24.07
N SER A 20 -13.81 19.36 23.81
CA SER A 20 -14.53 18.44 24.68
C SER A 20 -14.00 17.01 24.50
N ARG A 21 -14.13 16.18 25.55
CA ARG A 21 -13.80 14.75 25.49
C ARG A 21 -14.45 14.05 24.30
N SER A 22 -15.74 14.31 24.06
CA SER A 22 -16.49 13.67 22.97
C SER A 22 -15.98 14.08 21.58
N ARG A 23 -15.62 15.36 21.40
CA ARG A 23 -15.04 15.86 20.15
C ARG A 23 -13.66 15.25 19.91
N PHE A 24 -12.81 15.23 20.93
CA PHE A 24 -11.49 14.62 20.86
C PHE A 24 -11.56 13.13 20.50
N ILE A 25 -12.42 12.36 21.19
CA ILE A 25 -12.59 10.93 20.93
C ILE A 25 -13.07 10.70 19.49
N ARG A 26 -14.04 11.50 19.01
CA ARG A 26 -14.53 11.39 17.63
C ARG A 26 -13.40 11.61 16.63
N GLU A 27 -12.68 12.72 16.76
CA GLU A 27 -11.61 13.06 15.81
C GLU A 27 -10.45 12.06 15.86
N ALA A 28 -10.08 11.59 17.06
CA ALA A 28 -9.07 10.54 17.21
C ALA A 28 -9.51 9.23 16.55
N THR A 29 -10.79 8.87 16.68
CA THR A 29 -11.36 7.66 16.08
C THR A 29 -11.38 7.77 14.56
N GLU A 30 -11.83 8.90 14.01
CA GLU A 30 -11.84 9.16 12.56
C GLU A 30 -10.41 9.07 11.97
N LYS A 31 -9.43 9.71 12.62
CA LYS A 31 -8.02 9.64 12.22
C LYS A 31 -7.47 8.21 12.28
N TYR A 32 -7.79 7.47 13.34
CA TYR A 32 -7.34 6.09 13.49
C TYR A 32 -7.92 5.17 12.40
N ILE A 33 -9.20 5.32 12.06
CA ILE A 33 -9.86 4.57 10.98
C ILE A 33 -9.20 4.90 9.63
N ALA A 34 -9.02 6.19 9.32
CA ALA A 34 -8.40 6.62 8.08
C ALA A 34 -6.97 6.07 7.92
N GLU A 35 -6.18 6.09 9.00
CA GLU A 35 -4.84 5.50 9.02
C GLU A 35 -4.86 3.98 8.81
N HIS A 36 -5.84 3.29 9.41
CA HIS A 36 -6.01 1.85 9.22
C HIS A 36 -6.36 1.51 7.77
N GLU A 37 -7.28 2.26 7.15
CA GLU A 37 -7.67 2.08 5.75
C GLU A 37 -6.50 2.35 4.81
N ARG A 38 -5.72 3.41 5.06
CA ARG A 38 -4.51 3.73 4.30
C ARG A 38 -3.50 2.59 4.34
N LYS A 39 -3.23 2.03 5.52
CA LYS A 39 -2.32 0.89 5.68
C LYS A 39 -2.82 -0.35 4.93
N LYS A 40 -4.13 -0.61 4.97
CA LYS A 40 -4.74 -1.72 4.24
C LYS A 40 -4.61 -1.55 2.72
N GLU A 41 -4.76 -0.34 2.22
CA GLU A 41 -4.55 -0.06 0.80
C GLU A 41 -3.08 -0.17 0.39
N GLU A 42 -2.15 0.33 1.21
CA GLU A 42 -0.72 0.16 0.95
C GLU A 42 -0.32 -1.33 0.91
N GLN A 43 -0.85 -2.13 1.83
CA GLN A 43 -0.63 -3.57 1.84
C GLN A 43 -1.17 -4.24 0.56
N ARG A 44 -2.41 -3.91 0.17
CA ARG A 44 -2.99 -4.40 -1.10
C ARG A 44 -2.15 -4.01 -2.30
N ARG A 45 -1.62 -2.79 -2.34
CA ARG A 45 -0.74 -2.30 -3.41
C ARG A 45 0.58 -3.07 -3.46
N ARG A 46 1.19 -3.34 -2.30
CA ARG A 46 2.42 -4.15 -2.21
C ARG A 46 2.20 -5.58 -2.69
N GLU A 47 1.09 -6.20 -2.30
CA GLU A 47 0.72 -7.56 -2.75
C GLU A 47 0.47 -7.61 -4.26
N ALA A 48 -0.26 -6.63 -4.81
CA ALA A 48 -0.48 -6.51 -6.25
C ALA A 48 0.84 -6.37 -7.02
N PHE A 49 1.76 -5.54 -6.52
CA PHE A 49 3.08 -5.37 -7.13
C PHE A 49 3.90 -6.66 -7.06
N ALA A 50 3.94 -7.34 -5.91
CA ALA A 50 4.64 -8.60 -5.75
C ALA A 50 4.11 -9.68 -6.72
N SER A 51 2.79 -9.76 -6.85
CA SER A 51 2.14 -10.67 -7.80
C SER A 51 2.52 -10.34 -9.25
N ALA A 52 2.47 -9.06 -9.64
CA ALA A 52 2.88 -8.64 -10.97
C ALA A 52 4.36 -8.94 -11.27
N ALA A 53 5.25 -8.73 -10.30
CA ALA A 53 6.67 -9.06 -10.41
C ALA A 53 6.87 -10.58 -10.58
N GLN A 54 6.14 -11.41 -9.84
CA GLN A 54 6.19 -12.87 -10.00
C GLN A 54 5.73 -13.32 -11.39
N VAL A 55 4.67 -12.71 -11.93
CA VAL A 55 4.20 -12.98 -13.30
C VAL A 55 5.26 -12.58 -14.32
N GLN A 56 5.86 -11.39 -14.18
CA GLN A 56 6.93 -10.93 -15.05
C GLN A 56 8.15 -11.85 -15.00
N ASP A 57 8.59 -12.28 -13.83
CA ASP A 57 9.70 -13.21 -13.67
C ASP A 57 9.38 -14.58 -14.29
N GLY A 58 8.14 -15.06 -14.15
CA GLY A 58 7.66 -16.27 -14.80
C GLY A 58 7.70 -16.16 -16.32
N LEU A 59 7.25 -15.03 -16.89
CA LEU A 59 7.33 -14.75 -18.31
C LEU A 59 8.78 -14.66 -18.79
N ARG A 60 9.65 -14.00 -18.03
CA ARG A 60 11.09 -13.89 -18.33
C ARG A 60 11.77 -15.25 -18.38
N LYS A 61 11.48 -16.12 -17.41
CA LYS A 61 11.98 -17.51 -17.39
C LYS A 61 11.50 -18.31 -18.59
N LYS A 62 10.23 -18.16 -18.99
CA LYS A 62 9.66 -18.85 -20.17
C LYS A 62 10.20 -18.32 -21.50
N ALA A 63 10.39 -17.01 -21.60
CA ALA A 63 10.90 -16.37 -22.81
C ALA A 63 12.40 -16.63 -23.05
N GLY A 64 13.14 -17.07 -22.03
CA GLY A 64 14.58 -17.31 -22.12
C GLY A 64 15.35 -16.03 -22.50
N THR A 65 16.48 -16.17 -23.19
CA THR A 65 17.22 -15.05 -23.77
C THR A 65 16.65 -14.73 -25.15
N TRP A 66 15.45 -14.14 -25.19
CA TRP A 66 14.86 -13.72 -26.45
C TRP A 66 15.73 -12.61 -27.09
N ASP A 67 16.48 -12.96 -28.13
CA ASP A 67 17.25 -12.01 -28.94
C ASP A 67 16.35 -11.41 -30.02
N GLY A 68 15.61 -10.37 -29.64
CA GLY A 68 14.76 -9.63 -30.56
C GLY A 68 15.54 -9.01 -31.73
N THR A 69 16.82 -8.68 -31.53
CA THR A 69 17.67 -8.12 -32.58
C THR A 69 18.05 -9.20 -33.60
N GLY A 70 18.42 -10.39 -33.13
CA GLY A 70 18.68 -11.56 -33.97
C GLY A 70 17.46 -11.98 -34.79
N GLU A 71 16.26 -11.95 -34.21
CA GLU A 71 15.02 -12.23 -34.94
C GLU A 71 14.74 -11.16 -36.02
N ILE A 72 14.85 -9.87 -35.72
CA ILE A 72 14.70 -8.81 -36.72
C ILE A 72 15.72 -8.95 -37.86
N ARG A 73 16.95 -9.39 -37.55
CA ARG A 73 18.01 -9.62 -38.55
C ARG A 73 17.66 -10.76 -39.50
N LYS A 74 17.16 -11.90 -38.98
CA LYS A 74 16.65 -13.02 -39.79
C LYS A 74 15.52 -12.60 -40.73
N TRP A 75 14.64 -11.71 -40.27
CA TRP A 75 13.52 -11.23 -41.08
C TRP A 75 13.97 -10.28 -42.19
N ARG A 76 14.98 -9.43 -41.95
CA ARG A 76 15.58 -8.59 -42.99
C ARG A 76 16.31 -9.39 -44.05
N GLU A 77 17.04 -10.43 -43.66
CA GLU A 77 17.76 -11.30 -44.60
C GLU A 77 16.82 -12.17 -45.45
N LYS A 78 15.59 -12.40 -44.99
CA LYS A 78 14.53 -13.10 -45.74
C LYS A 78 13.59 -12.18 -46.51
N ALA A 79 13.68 -10.86 -46.33
CA ALA A 79 12.90 -9.91 -47.12
C ALA A 79 13.56 -9.76 -48.51
N PRO A 80 12.78 -9.86 -49.61
CA PRO A 80 13.31 -9.79 -50.97
C PRO A 80 13.87 -8.40 -51.33
#